data_AF-A0A5J9SHA3-F1
#
_entry.id   AF-A0A5J9SHA3-F1
#
_cell.length_a   1.000
_cell.length_b   1.000
_cell.length_c   1.000
_cell.angle_alpha   90.00
_cell.angle_beta   90.00
_cell.angle_gamma   90.00
#
_symmetry.space_group_name_H-M   'P 1'
#
loop_
_entity.id
_entity.type
_entity.pdbx_description
1 polymer ?
#
loop_
_entity_poly.entity_id
_entity_poly.type
_entity_poly.pdbx_seq_one_letter_code
_entity_poly.pdbx_strand_id
1 'polypeptide(L)'
;MRCRPLEDAITEMNIDCKFRKHGCNEVVRYTERHAHEESCPRAPYVCPIDGCTYLVAFNLKLYEHLVVNHANMVDTISYLQTTTMTICKREPFRVLLQSGKGHVYLLLNGGDILGGQSLSLVCLGPRPEGNAEINYKMEVRGVEPGALTLAGTVPCVRNLKGFHAKKFLFVPDAEWGSSGTVSVSVRVG
;
A
#
# COMPACT_ATOMS: atom_id res chain seq x y z
N MET A 1 -31.77 -5.87 -25.98
CA MET A 1 -32.96 -5.33 -25.30
C MET A 1 -32.50 -4.43 -24.16
N ARG A 2 -33.08 -3.24 -24.06
CA ARG A 2 -32.74 -2.23 -23.05
C ARG A 2 -34.05 -1.85 -22.36
N CYS A 3 -34.18 -2.08 -21.05
CA CYS A 3 -35.44 -1.93 -20.33
C CYS A 3 -35.36 -0.71 -19.41
N ARG A 4 -35.79 0.45 -19.93
CA ARG A 4 -35.69 1.73 -19.20
C ARG A 4 -36.32 1.68 -17.80
N PRO A 5 -37.52 1.08 -17.58
CA PRO A 5 -38.08 0.97 -16.23
C PRO A 5 -37.21 0.17 -15.24
N LEU A 6 -36.52 -0.86 -15.72
CA LEU A 6 -35.61 -1.64 -14.89
C LEU A 6 -34.29 -0.89 -14.62
N GLU A 7 -33.80 -0.16 -15.62
CA GLU A 7 -32.63 0.73 -15.48
C GLU A 7 -32.92 1.84 -14.47
N ASP A 8 -34.09 2.50 -14.55
CA ASP A 8 -34.52 3.55 -13.63
C ASP A 8 -34.66 3.00 -12.19
N ALA A 9 -35.29 1.83 -12.03
CA ALA A 9 -35.41 1.17 -10.73
C ALA A 9 -34.05 0.83 -10.09
N ILE A 10 -33.08 0.36 -10.88
CA ILE A 10 -31.72 0.09 -10.39
C ILE A 10 -31.01 1.39 -9.98
N THR A 11 -31.28 2.49 -10.69
CA THR A 11 -30.65 3.79 -10.44
C THR A 11 -31.15 4.42 -9.14
N GLU A 12 -32.41 4.19 -8.78
CA GLU A 12 -33.03 4.68 -7.55
C GLU A 12 -32.84 3.73 -6.35
N MET A 13 -32.39 2.48 -6.59
CA MET A 13 -32.21 1.49 -5.53
C MET A 13 -31.06 1.86 -4.60
N ASN A 14 -31.34 1.82 -3.30
CA ASN A 14 -30.35 1.96 -2.25
C ASN A 14 -30.04 0.59 -1.62
N ILE A 15 -28.79 0.39 -1.21
CA ILE A 15 -28.31 -0.86 -0.63
C ILE A 15 -27.38 -0.58 0.55
N ASP A 16 -27.43 -1.46 1.56
CA ASP A 16 -26.46 -1.47 2.63
C ASP A 16 -25.05 -1.76 2.09
N CYS A 17 -24.05 -1.06 2.64
CA CYS A 17 -22.66 -1.41 2.39
C CYS A 17 -22.37 -2.88 2.79
N LYS A 18 -21.65 -3.66 1.96
CA LYS A 18 -21.27 -5.05 2.30
C LYS A 18 -20.44 -5.17 3.59
N PHE A 19 -19.83 -4.06 4.03
CA PHE A 19 -19.06 -3.97 5.26
C PHE A 19 -19.91 -3.53 6.46
N ARG A 20 -21.24 -3.63 6.40
CA ARG A 20 -22.14 -3.41 7.54
C ARG A 20 -21.79 -4.26 8.75
N LYS A 21 -21.41 -5.52 8.52
CA LYS A 21 -20.86 -6.44 9.55
C LYS A 21 -19.57 -5.96 10.20
N HIS A 22 -18.87 -4.99 9.60
CA HIS A 22 -17.66 -4.35 10.12
C HIS A 22 -17.92 -2.93 10.64
N GLY A 23 -19.19 -2.55 10.83
CA GLY A 23 -19.61 -1.27 11.41
C GLY A 23 -19.81 -0.15 10.39
N CYS A 24 -20.00 -0.45 9.10
CA CYS A 24 -20.45 0.55 8.13
C CYS A 24 -21.98 0.69 8.19
N ASN A 25 -22.50 1.84 8.59
CA ASN A 25 -23.94 2.09 8.61
C ASN A 25 -24.43 2.87 7.38
N GLU A 26 -23.55 3.06 6.40
CA GLU A 26 -23.86 3.78 5.16
C GLU A 26 -24.78 2.94 4.27
N VAL A 27 -25.83 3.60 3.79
CA VAL A 27 -26.73 3.12 2.75
C VAL A 27 -26.43 3.92 1.50
N VAL A 28 -26.04 3.24 0.42
CA VAL A 28 -25.54 3.90 -0.81
C VAL A 28 -26.41 3.52 -2.00
N ARG A 29 -26.46 4.38 -3.02
CA ARG A 29 -27.10 4.02 -4.29
C ARG A 29 -26.41 2.83 -4.90
N TYR A 30 -27.18 1.94 -5.53
CA TYR A 30 -26.64 0.74 -6.15
C TYR A 30 -25.55 1.07 -7.19
N THR A 31 -25.73 2.15 -7.95
CA THR A 31 -24.77 2.66 -8.93
C THR A 31 -23.46 3.16 -8.31
N GLU A 32 -23.48 3.64 -7.07
CA GLU A 32 -22.33 4.18 -6.34
C GLU A 32 -21.66 3.14 -5.42
N ARG A 33 -22.30 1.97 -5.24
CA ARG A 33 -21.87 0.92 -4.32
C ARG A 33 -20.40 0.55 -4.47
N HIS A 34 -19.93 0.33 -5.69
CA HIS A 34 -18.54 -0.11 -5.91
C HIS A 34 -17.53 0.94 -5.46
N ALA A 35 -17.75 2.21 -5.82
CA ALA A 35 -16.89 3.32 -5.44
C ALA A 35 -16.87 3.54 -3.92
N HIS A 36 -18.01 3.39 -3.24
CA HIS A 36 -18.06 3.40 -1.79
C HIS A 36 -17.26 2.24 -1.19
N GLU A 37 -17.48 1.00 -1.65
CA GLU A 37 -16.82 -0.18 -1.10
C GLU A 37 -15.30 -0.17 -1.31
N GLU A 38 -14.80 0.42 -2.39
CA GLU A 38 -13.35 0.59 -2.60
C GLU A 38 -12.70 1.56 -1.60
N SER A 39 -13.46 2.54 -1.12
CA SER A 39 -12.98 3.60 -0.24
C SER A 39 -13.50 3.48 1.21
N CYS A 40 -14.31 2.46 1.50
CA CYS A 40 -15.04 2.33 2.75
C CYS A 40 -14.07 2.24 3.95
N PRO A 41 -14.20 3.14 4.95
CA PRO A 41 -13.37 3.11 6.17
C PRO A 41 -13.55 1.85 7.02
N ARG A 42 -14.58 1.04 6.73
CA ARG A 42 -14.89 -0.22 7.42
C ARG A 42 -14.50 -1.45 6.61
N ALA A 43 -13.92 -1.26 5.43
CA ALA A 43 -13.37 -2.36 4.64
C ALA A 43 -12.22 -3.04 5.41
N PRO A 44 -12.16 -4.38 5.41
CA PRO A 44 -11.05 -5.14 5.98
C PRO A 44 -9.76 -4.90 5.19
N TYR A 45 -8.60 -5.02 5.86
CA TYR A 45 -7.32 -5.04 5.16
C TYR A 45 -7.07 -6.43 4.57
N VAL A 46 -6.50 -6.47 3.37
CA VAL A 46 -6.09 -7.71 2.71
C VAL A 46 -4.58 -7.86 2.91
N CYS A 47 -4.13 -9.08 3.25
CA CYS A 47 -2.70 -9.34 3.31
C CYS A 47 -2.08 -9.11 1.92
N PRO A 48 -1.00 -8.31 1.80
CA PRO A 48 -0.39 -8.03 0.51
C PRO A 48 0.39 -9.22 -0.06
N ILE A 49 0.68 -10.24 0.75
CA ILE A 49 1.51 -11.38 0.35
C ILE A 49 0.69 -12.34 -0.52
N ASP A 50 1.28 -12.70 -1.66
CA ASP A 50 0.63 -13.56 -2.65
C ASP A 50 0.27 -14.94 -2.06
N GLY A 51 -0.89 -15.46 -2.45
CA GLY A 51 -1.45 -16.70 -1.92
C GLY A 51 -1.97 -16.64 -0.48
N CYS A 52 -1.80 -15.53 0.25
CA CYS A 52 -2.36 -15.39 1.59
C CYS A 52 -3.85 -15.01 1.55
N THR A 53 -4.72 -15.93 1.95
CA THR A 53 -6.18 -15.73 1.99
C THR A 53 -6.65 -15.00 3.25
N TYR A 54 -5.73 -14.42 4.03
CA TYR A 54 -6.08 -13.76 5.28
C TYR A 54 -6.78 -12.42 5.02
N LEU A 55 -8.00 -12.30 5.56
CA LEU A 55 -8.81 -11.09 5.55
C LEU A 55 -8.90 -10.53 6.96
N VAL A 56 -8.36 -9.34 7.17
CA VAL A 56 -8.35 -8.68 8.47
C VAL A 56 -9.68 -7.96 8.70
N ALA A 57 -10.60 -8.58 9.44
CA ALA A 57 -11.76 -7.88 9.98
C ALA A 57 -11.35 -6.88 11.09
N PHE A 58 -12.16 -5.85 11.32
CA PHE A 58 -11.94 -4.80 12.32
C PHE A 58 -11.41 -5.37 13.66
N ASN A 59 -10.32 -4.79 14.17
CA ASN A 59 -9.56 -5.12 15.41
C ASN A 59 -8.51 -6.24 15.38
N LEU A 60 -8.38 -7.03 14.31
CA LEU A 60 -7.17 -7.84 14.12
C LEU A 60 -6.09 -6.97 13.46
N LYS A 61 -4.85 -6.98 13.96
CA LYS A 61 -3.80 -6.11 13.42
C LYS A 61 -3.12 -6.83 12.26
N LEU A 62 -3.23 -6.30 11.04
CA LEU A 62 -2.47 -6.76 9.87
C LEU A 62 -0.97 -6.94 10.20
N TYR A 63 -0.43 -6.03 11.00
CA TYR A 63 0.91 -6.11 11.56
C TYR A 63 1.18 -7.43 12.30
N GLU A 64 0.33 -7.81 13.26
CA GLU A 64 0.52 -9.03 14.06
C GLU A 64 0.46 -10.28 13.18
N HIS A 65 -0.47 -10.31 12.22
CA HIS A 65 -0.53 -11.38 11.23
C HIS A 65 0.76 -11.49 10.41
N LEU A 66 1.30 -10.37 9.93
CA LEU A 66 2.55 -10.37 9.16
C LEU A 66 3.75 -10.83 10.00
N VAL A 67 3.82 -10.42 11.27
CA VAL A 67 4.86 -10.89 12.20
C VAL A 67 4.78 -12.39 12.43
N VAL A 68 3.58 -12.95 12.63
CA VAL A 68 3.42 -14.37 13.00
C VAL A 68 3.49 -15.29 11.77
N ASN A 69 2.82 -14.93 10.69
CA ASN A 69 2.64 -15.81 9.53
C ASN A 69 3.65 -15.56 8.40
N HIS A 70 4.31 -14.39 8.40
CA HIS A 70 5.15 -13.93 7.30
C HIS A 70 6.48 -13.32 7.73
N ALA A 71 7.02 -13.71 8.90
CA ALA A 71 8.26 -13.17 9.45
C ALA A 71 9.45 -13.18 8.47
N ASN A 72 9.55 -14.18 7.60
CA ASN A 72 10.64 -14.34 6.63
C ASN A 72 10.44 -13.54 5.32
N MET A 73 9.30 -12.85 5.17
CA MET A 73 8.91 -12.10 3.97
C MET A 73 8.80 -10.60 4.23
N VAL A 74 9.14 -10.14 5.44
CA VAL A 74 9.00 -8.77 5.88
C VAL A 74 10.33 -8.22 6.38
N ASP A 75 10.56 -6.93 6.13
CA ASP A 75 11.68 -6.19 6.69
C ASP A 75 11.20 -5.36 7.89
N THR A 76 11.99 -5.26 8.95
CA THR A 76 11.64 -4.46 10.13
C THR A 76 12.28 -3.08 10.04
N ILE A 77 11.49 -2.03 10.26
CA ILE A 77 11.96 -0.65 10.34
C ILE A 77 11.62 -0.04 11.71
N SER A 78 12.37 0.98 12.09
CA SER A 78 12.20 1.70 13.35
C SER A 78 11.90 3.18 13.12
N TYR A 79 11.14 3.78 14.02
CA TYR A 79 10.75 5.19 13.93
C TYR A 79 11.97 6.12 13.90
N LEU A 80 12.02 7.03 12.93
CA LEU A 80 13.10 7.98 12.68
C LEU A 80 14.49 7.34 12.54
N GLN A 81 14.58 6.04 12.30
CA GLN A 81 15.82 5.34 12.02
C GLN A 81 15.89 4.95 10.54
N THR A 82 17.07 5.11 9.95
CA THR A 82 17.32 4.68 8.58
C THR A 82 17.56 3.17 8.58
N THR A 83 16.78 2.45 7.78
CA THR A 83 16.95 1.02 7.54
C THR A 83 17.34 0.81 6.08
N THR A 84 18.40 0.06 5.84
CA THR A 84 18.87 -0.27 4.49
C THR A 84 18.50 -1.70 4.15
N MET A 85 17.96 -1.91 2.96
CA MET A 85 17.55 -3.20 2.43
C MET A 85 17.96 -3.33 0.97
N THR A 86 18.05 -4.57 0.50
CA THR A 86 18.29 -4.86 -0.91
C THR A 86 16.97 -5.20 -1.57
N ILE A 87 16.65 -4.55 -2.69
CA ILE A 87 15.43 -4.79 -3.47
C ILE A 87 15.80 -5.50 -4.76
N CYS A 88 14.98 -6.46 -5.18
CA CYS A 88 15.09 -7.12 -6.48
C CYS A 88 14.11 -6.51 -7.49
N LYS A 89 14.57 -6.26 -8.72
CA LYS A 89 13.77 -5.65 -9.79
C LYS A 89 12.49 -6.42 -10.11
N ARG A 90 12.49 -7.74 -9.89
CA ARG A 90 11.36 -8.64 -10.16
C ARG A 90 10.31 -8.65 -9.05
N GLU A 91 10.66 -8.17 -7.87
CA GLU A 91 9.74 -8.13 -6.72
C GLU A 91 8.90 -6.85 -6.84
N PRO A 92 7.55 -6.94 -6.93
CA PRO A 92 6.71 -5.77 -7.13
C PRO A 92 6.65 -4.86 -5.91
N PHE A 93 7.00 -5.36 -4.72
CA PHE A 93 7.11 -4.57 -3.51
C PHE A 93 7.89 -5.32 -2.41
N ARG A 94 8.30 -4.58 -1.38
CA ARG A 94 8.75 -5.09 -0.08
C ARG A 94 7.80 -4.67 1.03
N VAL A 95 7.56 -5.57 1.98
CA VAL A 95 6.71 -5.31 3.15
C VAL A 95 7.58 -4.85 4.32
N LEU A 96 7.32 -3.65 4.83
CA LEU A 96 8.07 -3.07 5.94
C LEU A 96 7.18 -2.95 7.17
N LEU A 97 7.61 -3.54 8.29
CA LEU A 97 6.91 -3.50 9.56
C LEU A 97 7.60 -2.51 10.49
N GLN A 98 6.86 -1.49 10.93
CA GLN A 98 7.41 -0.53 11.89
C GLN A 98 7.15 -0.98 13.33
N SER A 99 8.23 -1.31 14.02
CA SER A 99 8.22 -1.67 15.44
C SER A 99 7.65 -0.55 16.31
N GLY A 100 6.92 -0.92 17.35
CA GLY A 100 6.35 -0.01 18.36
C GLY A 100 5.05 0.68 17.97
N LYS A 101 4.86 1.06 16.69
CA LYS A 101 3.60 1.70 16.21
C LYS A 101 2.65 0.73 15.51
N GLY A 102 3.09 -0.47 15.14
CA GLY A 102 2.24 -1.46 14.48
C GLY A 102 1.80 -1.06 13.06
N HIS A 103 2.54 -0.15 12.42
CA HIS A 103 2.26 0.29 11.06
C HIS A 103 2.89 -0.69 10.05
N VAL A 104 2.16 -0.90 8.95
CA VAL A 104 2.60 -1.71 7.82
C VAL A 104 2.82 -0.78 6.64
N TYR A 105 4.01 -0.81 6.06
CA TYR A 105 4.32 -0.07 4.85
C TYR A 105 4.65 -1.02 3.72
N LEU A 106 4.39 -0.57 2.50
CA LEU A 106 4.78 -1.25 1.29
C LEU A 106 5.69 -0.33 0.50
N LEU A 107 6.91 -0.81 0.29
CA LEU A 107 7.85 -0.21 -0.63
C LEU A 107 7.56 -0.78 -2.02
N LEU A 108 6.74 -0.05 -2.79
CA LEU A 108 6.33 -0.44 -4.11
C LEU A 108 7.48 -0.27 -5.10
N ASN A 109 7.64 -1.24 -5.97
CA ASN A 109 8.67 -1.31 -7.01
C ASN A 109 7.99 -1.58 -8.37
N GLY A 110 7.53 -0.51 -9.01
CA GLY A 110 6.82 -0.59 -10.29
C GLY A 110 7.78 -0.72 -11.47
N GLY A 111 7.49 -1.64 -12.38
CA GLY A 111 8.20 -1.82 -13.66
C GLY A 111 7.44 -1.27 -14.87
N ASP A 112 6.58 -0.27 -14.64
CA ASP A 112 5.68 0.34 -15.62
C ASP A 112 6.34 1.47 -16.43
N ILE A 113 7.56 1.88 -16.08
CA ILE A 113 8.28 2.97 -16.72
C ILE A 113 9.41 2.41 -17.59
N LEU A 114 9.49 2.85 -18.85
CA LEU A 114 10.59 2.46 -19.74
C LEU A 114 11.94 2.94 -19.20
N GLY A 115 12.92 2.04 -19.17
CA GLY A 115 14.32 2.34 -18.81
C GLY A 115 14.61 2.41 -17.31
N GLY A 116 13.70 1.94 -16.45
CA GLY A 116 13.93 1.91 -15.01
C GLY A 116 12.77 1.32 -14.21
N GLN A 117 12.79 1.57 -12.90
CA GLN A 117 11.70 1.25 -11.98
C GLN A 117 11.19 2.50 -11.28
N SER A 118 9.93 2.46 -10.83
CA SER A 118 9.32 3.46 -9.96
C SER A 118 9.32 2.95 -8.51
N LEU A 119 10.02 3.64 -7.61
CA LEU A 119 9.99 3.33 -6.17
C LEU A 119 9.09 4.32 -5.44
N SER A 120 8.14 3.80 -4.65
CA SER A 120 7.28 4.63 -3.79
C SER A 120 6.95 3.92 -2.49
N LEU A 121 6.55 4.68 -1.47
CA LEU A 121 6.20 4.14 -0.16
C LEU A 121 4.74 4.43 0.14
N VAL A 122 4.00 3.42 0.58
CA VAL A 122 2.59 3.54 0.99
C VAL A 122 2.37 2.85 2.33
N CYS A 123 1.52 3.39 3.17
CA CYS A 123 1.07 2.75 4.41
C CYS A 123 -0.20 1.93 4.12
N LEU A 124 -0.18 0.65 4.49
CA LEU A 124 -1.32 -0.25 4.41
C LEU A 124 -1.96 -0.35 5.81
N GLY A 125 -2.80 0.61 6.13
CA GLY A 125 -3.31 0.76 7.48
C GLY A 125 -4.16 2.00 7.67
N PRO A 126 -4.77 2.16 8.86
CA PRO A 126 -5.52 3.36 9.17
C PRO A 126 -4.56 4.55 9.20
N ARG A 127 -5.06 5.74 8.87
CA ARG A 127 -4.29 6.96 9.08
C ARG A 127 -4.01 7.13 10.58
N PRO A 128 -2.87 7.75 10.94
CA PRO A 128 -2.62 8.17 12.31
C PRO A 128 -3.76 9.04 12.84
N GLU A 129 -3.98 8.98 14.15
CA GLU A 129 -4.93 9.85 14.84
C GLU A 129 -4.64 11.33 14.55
N GLY A 130 -5.69 12.14 14.42
CA GLY A 130 -5.56 13.58 14.13
C GLY A 130 -5.12 13.92 12.70
N ASN A 131 -5.15 12.95 11.75
CA ASN A 131 -4.68 13.13 10.38
C ASN A 131 -3.22 13.61 10.28
N ALA A 132 -2.39 13.25 11.26
CA ALA A 132 -0.97 13.58 11.22
C ALA A 132 -0.31 12.95 9.98
N GLU A 133 0.48 13.75 9.27
CA GLU A 133 1.25 13.29 8.12
C GLU A 133 2.42 12.42 8.61
N ILE A 134 2.63 11.28 7.93
CA ILE A 134 3.80 10.43 8.18
C ILE A 134 4.87 10.85 7.18
N ASN A 135 5.97 11.40 7.65
CA ASN A 135 7.07 11.77 6.76
C ASN A 135 7.97 10.57 6.47
N TYR A 136 8.57 10.58 5.28
CA TYR A 136 9.62 9.63 4.94
C TYR A 136 10.71 10.27 4.08
N LYS A 137 11.90 9.67 4.16
CA LYS A 137 12.99 9.87 3.21
C LYS A 137 13.45 8.50 2.71
N MET A 138 13.62 8.40 1.41
CA MET A 138 14.18 7.25 0.72
C MET A 138 15.45 7.69 -0.02
N GLU A 139 16.45 6.83 0.01
CA GLU A 139 17.70 6.98 -0.73
C GLU A 139 18.02 5.66 -1.43
N VAL A 140 18.42 5.74 -2.69
CA VAL A 140 18.83 4.59 -3.50
C VAL A 140 20.29 4.77 -3.85
N ARG A 141 21.07 3.71 -3.66
CA ARG A 141 22.48 3.63 -4.04
C ARG A 141 22.67 2.42 -4.94
N GLY A 142 22.92 2.69 -6.21
CA GLY A 142 23.15 1.68 -7.23
C GLY A 142 24.62 1.48 -7.56
N VAL A 143 24.84 0.96 -8.77
CA VAL A 143 26.18 0.75 -9.35
C VAL A 143 26.84 2.07 -9.69
N GLU A 144 26.06 3.03 -10.19
CA GLU A 144 26.57 4.34 -10.60
C GLU A 144 26.94 5.20 -9.38
N PRO A 145 28.02 6.01 -9.48
CA PRO A 145 28.41 6.89 -8.39
C PRO A 145 27.32 7.93 -8.09
N GLY A 146 26.88 7.96 -6.83
CA GLY A 146 25.91 8.95 -6.37
C GLY A 146 24.83 8.32 -5.50
N ALA A 147 23.76 9.10 -5.28
CA ALA A 147 22.56 8.59 -4.64
C ALA A 147 21.34 9.34 -5.19
N LEU A 148 20.28 8.59 -5.44
CA LEU A 148 18.97 9.14 -5.78
C LEU A 148 18.15 9.27 -4.51
N THR A 149 17.47 10.40 -4.29
CA THR A 149 16.72 10.64 -3.04
C THR A 149 15.32 11.14 -3.29
N LEU A 150 14.41 10.74 -2.41
CA LEU A 150 13.03 11.20 -2.39
C LEU A 150 12.60 11.43 -0.94
N ALA A 151 12.00 12.58 -0.66
CA ALA A 151 11.35 12.85 0.62
C ALA A 151 9.90 13.27 0.39
N GLY A 152 9.01 12.92 1.30
CA GLY A 152 7.60 13.28 1.20
C GLY A 152 6.77 12.70 2.34
N THR A 153 5.47 12.67 2.13
CA THR A 153 4.51 12.11 3.07
C THR A 153 4.00 10.77 2.56
N VAL A 154 3.80 9.82 3.48
CA VAL A 154 3.35 8.48 3.16
C VAL A 154 1.83 8.47 3.01
N PRO A 155 1.27 8.22 1.81
CA PRO A 155 -0.15 8.01 1.67
C PRO A 155 -0.56 6.74 2.42
N CYS A 156 -1.68 6.79 3.15
CA CYS A 156 -2.29 5.62 3.77
C CYS A 156 -3.46 5.12 2.91
N VAL A 157 -3.47 3.83 2.60
CA VAL A 157 -4.51 3.17 1.80
C VAL A 157 -5.02 1.92 2.50
N ARG A 158 -6.24 1.51 2.13
CA ARG A 158 -6.82 0.25 2.59
C ARG A 158 -6.57 -0.90 1.63
N ASN A 159 -6.39 -0.58 0.35
CA ASN A 159 -6.18 -1.53 -0.72
C ASN A 159 -5.21 -0.91 -1.74
N LEU A 160 -4.37 -1.75 -2.35
CA LEU A 160 -3.49 -1.37 -3.45
C LEU A 160 -4.18 -1.38 -4.81
N LYS A 161 -5.33 -2.05 -4.93
CA LYS A 161 -6.07 -2.12 -6.19
C LYS A 161 -6.45 -0.69 -6.64
N GLY A 162 -5.98 -0.30 -7.82
CA GLY A 162 -6.19 1.04 -8.39
C GLY A 162 -5.35 2.15 -7.74
N PHE A 163 -4.42 1.81 -6.82
CA PHE A 163 -3.51 2.78 -6.26
C PHE A 163 -2.44 3.16 -7.29
N HIS A 164 -2.27 4.47 -7.50
CA HIS A 164 -1.20 5.04 -8.29
C HIS A 164 -0.43 6.05 -7.45
N ALA A 165 0.89 5.84 -7.32
CA ALA A 165 1.75 6.74 -6.58
C ALA A 165 1.83 8.09 -7.30
N LYS A 166 1.39 9.16 -6.65
CA LYS A 166 1.51 10.53 -7.17
C LYS A 166 2.95 11.05 -7.15
N LYS A 167 3.77 10.50 -6.25
CA LYS A 167 5.18 10.84 -6.06
C LYS A 167 5.97 9.54 -5.92
N PHE A 168 6.99 9.39 -6.75
CA PHE A 168 7.86 8.22 -6.78
C PHE A 168 9.28 8.65 -7.17
N LEU A 169 10.25 7.79 -6.86
CA LEU A 169 11.64 7.93 -7.26
C LEU A 169 11.85 7.06 -8.49
N PHE A 170 12.21 7.67 -9.62
CA PHE A 170 12.62 6.91 -10.79
C PHE A 170 14.05 6.41 -10.58
N VAL A 171 14.25 5.10 -10.71
CA VAL A 171 15.55 4.44 -10.58
C VAL A 171 15.94 3.87 -11.94
N PRO A 172 16.88 4.51 -12.68
CA PRO A 172 17.32 4.05 -13.99
C PRO A 172 17.88 2.63 -13.97
N ASP A 173 17.78 1.92 -15.09
CA ASP A 173 18.30 0.56 -15.24
C ASP A 173 19.80 0.43 -14.91
N ALA A 174 20.58 1.48 -15.15
CA ALA A 174 22.02 1.54 -14.85
C ALA A 174 22.34 1.46 -13.34
N GLU A 175 21.40 1.84 -12.46
CA GLU A 175 21.60 1.74 -11.01
C GLU A 175 21.54 0.30 -10.51
N TRP A 176 20.92 -0.61 -11.26
CA TRP A 176 20.70 -1.98 -10.84
C TRP A 176 21.94 -2.83 -11.12
N GLY A 177 22.37 -3.61 -10.11
CA GLY A 177 23.47 -4.55 -10.27
C GLY A 177 23.17 -5.66 -11.29
N SER A 178 24.19 -6.42 -11.67
CA SER A 178 24.05 -7.54 -12.62
C SER A 178 23.06 -8.62 -12.16
N SER A 179 22.84 -8.76 -10.86
CA SER A 179 21.80 -9.60 -10.24
C SER A 179 20.39 -9.02 -10.33
N GLY A 180 20.22 -7.81 -10.85
CA GLY A 180 18.96 -7.07 -10.86
C GLY A 180 18.55 -6.55 -9.50
N THR A 181 19.52 -6.19 -8.65
CA THR A 181 19.28 -5.70 -7.28
C THR A 181 19.87 -4.32 -7.03
N VAL A 182 19.27 -3.56 -6.12
CA VAL A 182 19.74 -2.23 -5.71
C VAL A 182 19.59 -2.03 -4.20
N SER A 183 20.47 -1.22 -3.59
CA SER A 183 20.39 -0.89 -2.17
C SER A 183 19.48 0.31 -1.96
N VAL A 184 18.52 0.17 -1.05
CA VAL A 184 17.55 1.22 -0.71
C VAL A 184 17.54 1.44 0.79
N SER A 185 17.72 2.70 1.19
CA SER A 185 17.61 3.14 2.57
C SER A 185 16.32 3.92 2.76
N VAL A 186 15.52 3.54 3.77
CA VAL A 186 14.26 4.20 4.10
C VAL A 186 14.30 4.67 5.55
N ARG A 187 13.87 5.91 5.79
CA ARG A 187 13.63 6.48 7.11
C ARG A 187 12.19 6.98 7.17
N VAL A 188 11.42 6.48 8.12
CA VAL A 188 10.00 6.85 8.32
C VAL A 188 9.82 7.45 9.71
N GLY A 189 9.16 8.60 9.78
CA GLY A 189 8.81 9.26 11.03
C GLY A 189 8.63 10.76 10.89
#